data_AF-A0A968P752-F1
#
_entry.id   AF-A0A968P752-F1
#
_cell.length_a   1.000
_cell.length_b   1.000
_cell.length_c   1.000
_cell.angle_alpha   90.00
_cell.angle_beta   90.00
_cell.angle_gamma   90.00
#
_symmetry.space_group_name_H-M   'P 1'
#
loop_
_entity.id
_entity.type
_entity.pdbx_description
1 polymer ?
#
loop_
_entity_poly.entity_id
_entity_poly.type
_entity_poly.pdbx_seq_one_letter_code
_entity_poly.pdbx_strand_id
1 'polypeptide(L)' 'MQYTLRNVPLDLDQALRRRAEEDHKSLNETAIEALRRAFGLAGKKVKQRDLSDLVGTWVSDPEVDAALAEQRKIDPDLWR' A
#
# COMPACT_ATOMS: atom_id res chain seq x y z
N MET A 1 21.43 15.86 12.84
CA MET A 1 22.65 15.42 12.13
C MET A 1 22.34 15.39 10.64
N GLN A 2 23.28 15.74 9.77
CA GLN A 2 23.09 15.77 8.31
C GLN A 2 24.09 14.83 7.64
N TYR A 3 23.60 14.03 6.69
CA TYR A 3 24.40 13.11 5.90
C TYR A 3 24.24 13.43 4.42
N THR A 4 25.32 13.36 3.66
CA THR A 4 25.32 13.50 2.20
C THR A 4 25.71 12.16 1.58
N LEU A 5 24.79 11.56 0.83
CA LEU A 5 25.07 10.34 0.07
C LEU A 5 25.67 10.72 -1.29
N ARG A 6 26.85 10.19 -1.61
CA ARG A 6 27.54 10.40 -2.88
C ARG A 6 27.48 9.13 -3.71
N ASN A 7 27.56 9.27 -5.03
CA ASN A 7 27.53 8.15 -5.98
C ASN A 7 26.29 7.26 -5.83
N VAL A 8 25.11 7.89 -5.65
CA VAL A 8 23.84 7.16 -5.67
C VAL A 8 23.66 6.56 -7.06
N PRO A 9 23.49 5.22 -7.18
CA PRO A 9 23.24 4.57 -8.46
C PRO A 9 22.02 5.17 -9.18
N LEU A 10 22.08 5.25 -10.52
CA LEU A 10 21.05 5.92 -11.33
C LEU A 10 19.68 5.25 -11.18
N ASP A 11 19.66 3.92 -11.12
CA ASP A 11 18.46 3.12 -10.89
C ASP A 11 17.81 3.43 -9.52
N LEU A 12 18.62 3.61 -8.48
CA LEU A 12 18.13 3.98 -7.15
C LEU A 12 17.59 5.42 -7.10
N ASP A 13 18.25 6.39 -7.74
CA ASP A 13 17.74 7.78 -7.82
C ASP A 13 16.39 7.82 -8.55
N GLN A 14 16.27 7.12 -9.68
CA GLN A 14 15.02 7.02 -10.44
C GLN A 14 13.89 6.39 -9.61
N ALA A 15 14.19 5.29 -8.90
CA ALA A 15 13.21 4.63 -8.04
C ALA A 15 12.74 5.54 -6.90
N LEU A 16 13.64 6.29 -6.26
CA LEU A 16 13.32 7.23 -5.19
C LEU A 16 12.47 8.40 -5.68
N ARG A 17 12.77 8.96 -6.86
CA ARG A 17 12.00 10.06 -7.46
C ARG A 17 10.58 9.64 -7.82
N ARG A 18 10.45 8.50 -8.51
CA ARG A 18 9.14 7.93 -8.85
C ARG A 18 8.30 7.75 -7.60
N ARG A 19 8.88 7.19 -6.54
CA ARG A 19 8.16 6.98 -5.28
C ARG A 19 7.76 8.29 -4.60
N ALA A 20 8.62 9.31 -4.66
CA ALA A 20 8.34 10.63 -4.11
C ALA A 20 7.15 11.30 -4.84
N GLU A 21 7.07 11.16 -6.16
CA GLU A 21 5.94 11.65 -6.97
C GLU A 21 4.64 10.91 -6.64
N GLU A 22 4.67 9.57 -6.61
CA GLU A 22 3.50 8.72 -6.29
C GLU A 22 2.93 9.01 -4.90
N ASP A 23 3.79 9.23 -3.90
CA ASP A 23 3.39 9.48 -2.52
C ASP A 23 3.19 10.99 -2.20
N HIS A 24 3.39 11.89 -3.18
CA HIS A 24 3.39 13.35 -3.01
C HIS A 24 4.32 13.84 -1.88
N LYS A 25 5.50 13.24 -1.75
CA LYS A 25 6.50 13.53 -0.73
C LYS A 25 7.75 14.16 -1.31
N SER A 26 8.57 14.78 -0.44
CA SER A 26 9.91 15.20 -0.85
C SER A 26 10.83 13.99 -1.09
N LEU A 27 11.83 14.16 -1.95
CA LEU A 27 12.84 13.12 -2.20
C LEU A 27 13.59 12.75 -0.91
N ASN A 28 13.90 13.74 -0.08
CA ASN A 28 14.59 13.53 1.19
C ASN A 28 13.75 12.71 2.18
N GLU A 29 12.45 13.03 2.32
CA GLU A 29 11.53 12.26 3.16
C GLU A 29 11.41 10.81 2.68
N THR A 30 11.27 10.62 1.36
CA THR A 30 11.20 9.29 0.74
C THR A 30 12.47 8.49 0.99
N ALA A 31 13.65 9.11 0.86
CA ALA A 31 14.93 8.47 1.13
C ALA A 31 15.07 8.07 2.60
N ILE A 32 14.68 8.94 3.54
CA ILE A 32 14.69 8.63 4.97
C ILE A 32 13.73 7.47 5.28
N GLU A 33 12.52 7.48 4.73
CA GLU A 33 11.58 6.37 4.91
C GLU A 33 12.11 5.04 4.36
N ALA A 34 12.72 5.05 3.18
CA ALA A 34 13.33 3.86 2.58
C ALA A 34 14.43 3.29 3.48
N LEU A 35 15.32 4.13 4.00
CA LEU A 35 16.36 3.73 4.94
C LEU A 35 15.76 3.20 6.25
N ARG A 36 14.76 3.89 6.81
CA ARG A 36 14.06 3.41 8.01
C ARG A 36 13.44 2.04 7.79
N ARG A 37 12.84 1.78 6.63
CA ARG A 37 12.29 0.44 6.29
C ARG A 37 13.41 -0.60 6.17
N ALA A 38 14.51 -0.28 5.49
CA ALA A 38 15.65 -1.18 5.31
C ALA A 38 16.30 -1.58 6.64
N PHE A 39 16.38 -0.67 7.60
CA PHE A 39 16.91 -0.94 8.94
C PHE A 39 15.85 -1.40 9.96
N GLY A 40 14.60 -1.66 9.54
CA GLY A 40 13.53 -2.10 10.45
C GLY A 40 13.03 -1.02 11.44
N LEU A 41 13.37 0.25 11.20
CA LEU A 41 13.02 1.43 12.00
C LEU A 41 11.71 2.13 11.56
N ALA A 42 11.01 1.57 10.57
CA ALA A 42 9.73 2.09 10.09
C ALA A 42 8.56 1.86 11.07
N GLY A 43 8.85 1.34 12.27
CA GLY A 43 7.84 0.92 13.24
C GLY A 43 7.16 -0.38 12.82
N LYS A 44 6.37 -0.97 13.73
CA LYS A 44 5.45 -2.04 13.34
C LYS A 44 4.50 -1.43 12.30
N LYS A 45 4.31 -2.08 11.14
CA LYS A 45 3.21 -1.74 10.20
C LYS A 45 1.97 -1.46 11.05
N VAL A 46 1.39 -0.26 10.91
CA VAL A 46 0.08 0.01 11.51
C VAL A 46 -0.82 -1.07 10.96
N LYS A 47 -1.22 -2.01 11.82
CA LYS A 47 -2.16 -3.03 11.40
C LYS A 47 -3.46 -2.26 11.17
N GLN A 48 -3.81 -2.07 9.90
CA GLN A 48 -5.11 -1.55 9.46
C GLN A 48 -6.16 -2.63 9.81
N ARG A 49 -6.48 -2.77 11.10
CA ARG A 49 -7.48 -3.72 11.62
C ARG A 49 -8.83 -3.06 11.80
N ASP A 50 -8.84 -1.73 11.85
CA ASP A 50 -10.03 -0.93 11.96
C ASP A 50 -10.52 -0.57 10.56
N LEU A 51 -11.68 -1.09 10.21
CA LEU A 51 -12.38 -0.81 8.96
C LEU A 51 -13.71 -0.09 9.24
N SER A 52 -13.90 0.44 10.45
CA SER A 52 -15.16 1.10 10.84
C SER A 52 -15.51 2.27 9.92
N ASP A 53 -14.51 3.00 9.43
CA ASP A 53 -14.67 4.11 8.47
C ASP A 53 -15.23 3.67 7.10
N LEU A 54 -15.20 2.38 6.77
CA LEU A 54 -15.76 1.81 5.54
C LEU A 54 -17.17 1.25 5.73
N VAL A 55 -17.64 1.13 6.99
CA VAL A 55 -18.97 0.58 7.27
C VAL A 55 -20.02 1.59 6.84
N GLY A 56 -20.92 1.17 5.94
CA GLY A 56 -22.02 2.01 5.46
C GLY A 56 -21.63 2.98 4.34
N THR A 57 -20.38 3.00 3.90
CA THR A 57 -19.94 3.81 2.75
C THR A 57 -20.14 3.10 1.40
N TRP A 58 -20.85 1.97 1.39
CA TRP A 58 -21.08 1.19 0.18
C TRP A 58 -21.96 1.96 -0.80
N VAL A 59 -21.49 2.08 -2.03
CA VAL A 59 -22.25 2.60 -3.16
C VAL A 59 -22.77 1.41 -3.94
N SER A 60 -24.08 1.34 -4.17
CA SER A 60 -24.67 0.26 -4.94
C SER A 60 -24.17 0.29 -6.38
N ASP A 61 -23.67 -0.86 -6.82
CA ASP A 61 -23.15 -1.07 -8.17
C ASP A 61 -23.72 -2.40 -8.70
N PRO A 62 -24.56 -2.37 -9.74
CA PRO A 62 -25.20 -3.56 -10.29
C PRO A 62 -24.22 -4.64 -10.78
N GLU A 63 -23.06 -4.26 -11.30
CA GLU A 63 -22.06 -5.22 -11.78
C GLU A 63 -21.41 -5.94 -10.61
N VAL A 64 -21.10 -5.20 -9.55
CA VAL A 64 -20.55 -5.78 -8.31
C VAL A 64 -21.58 -6.65 -7.61
N ASP A 65 -22.84 -6.21 -7.54
CA ASP A 65 -23.93 -6.98 -6.94
C ASP A 65 -24.16 -8.31 -7.68
N ALA A 66 -24.10 -8.30 -9.02
CA ALA A 66 -24.18 -9.51 -9.83
C ALA A 66 -22.99 -10.45 -9.59
N ALA A 67 -21.76 -9.91 -9.53
CA ALA A 67 -20.57 -10.70 -9.24
C ALA A 67 -20.61 -11.33 -7.83
N LEU A 68 -21.06 -10.58 -6.82
CA LEU A 68 -21.22 -11.08 -5.45
C LEU A 68 -22.32 -12.16 -5.37
N ALA A 69 -23.41 -12.01 -6.13
CA ALA A 69 -24.46 -13.03 -6.18
C ALA A 69 -23.93 -14.36 -6.76
N GLU A 70 -23.08 -14.31 -7.79
CA GLU A 70 -22.46 -15.51 -8.36
C GLU A 70 -21.50 -16.17 -7.35
N GLN A 71 -20.64 -15.39 -6.70
CA GLN A 71 -19.68 -15.90 -5.71
C GLN A 71 -20.32 -16.52 -4.48
N ARG A 72 -21.57 -16.14 -4.14
CA ARG A 72 -22.31 -16.69 -3.00
C ARG A 72 -22.96 -18.05 -3.30
N LYS A 73 -22.95 -18.51 -4.55
CA LYS A 73 -23.44 -19.86 -4.88
C LYS A 73 -22.47 -20.88 -4.31
N ILE A 74 -22.97 -21.72 -3.40
CA ILE A 74 -22.20 -22.83 -2.84
C ILE A 74 -22.24 -23.98 -3.84
N ASP A 75 -21.07 -24.45 -4.25
CA ASP A 75 -20.94 -25.72 -4.95
C ASP A 75 -20.95 -26.87 -3.92
N PRO A 76 -22.01 -27.70 -3.88
CA PRO A 76 -22.15 -28.76 -2.90
C PRO A 76 -21.14 -29.90 -3.06
N ASP A 77 -20.51 -30.05 -4.23
CA ASP A 77 -19.48 -31.07 -4.46
C ASP A 77 -18.10 -30.61 -3.98
N LEU A 78 -17.85 -29.29 -3.96
CA LEU A 78 -16.66 -28.69 -3.32
C LEU A 78 -16.80 -28.56 -1.79
N TRP A 79 -18.02 -28.63 -1.25
CA TRP A 79 -18.30 -28.44 0.19
C TRP A 79 -18.38 -29.76 0.99
N ARG A 80 -18.13 -30.92 0.37
CA ARG A 80 -18.06 -32.20 1.10
C ARG A 80 -16.74 -32.45 1.80
#